data_AF-A0A954KXN9-F1
#
_entry.id   AF-A0A954KXN9-F1
#
_cell.length_a   1.000
_cell.length_b   1.000
_cell.length_c   1.000
_cell.angle_alpha   90.00
_cell.angle_beta   90.00
_cell.angle_gamma   90.00
#
_symmetry.space_group_name_H-M   'P 1'
#
loop_
_entity.id
_entity.type
_entity.pdbx_description
1 polymer ?
#
loop_
_entity_poly.entity_id
_entity_poly.type
_entity_poly.pdbx_seq_one_letter_code
_entity_poly.pdbx_strand_id
1 'polypeptide(L)'
;MPPANRDEQSLHALRKALEQRIGARRYKQWFGTAARFAIEGDALLVEVGSPYLLNWIERHYSGLLKELCVEQFGPALRLTCR
;
A
#
# COMPACT_ATOMS: atom_id res chain seq x y z
N MET A 1 15.01 19.40 0.02
CA MET A 1 14.05 18.54 0.75
C MET A 1 14.00 17.19 0.02
N PRO A 2 13.65 16.06 0.65
CA PRO A 2 14.18 15.39 1.85
C PRO A 2 14.42 13.86 1.51
N PRO A 3 14.37 12.87 2.43
CA PRO A 3 15.06 11.56 2.32
C PRO A 3 14.32 10.46 1.51
N ALA A 4 14.62 10.29 0.23
CA ALA A 4 14.05 9.23 -0.62
C ALA A 4 14.21 7.79 -0.05
N ASN A 5 15.30 7.54 0.69
CA ASN A 5 15.62 6.19 1.16
C ASN A 5 14.71 5.63 2.26
N ARG A 6 14.07 6.47 3.09
CA ARG A 6 13.22 5.97 4.18
C ARG A 6 11.86 5.55 3.65
N ASP A 7 11.29 6.37 2.77
CA ASP A 7 10.00 6.14 2.13
C ASP A 7 10.03 4.88 1.26
N GLU A 8 11.08 4.71 0.45
CA GLU A 8 11.27 3.50 -0.35
C GLU A 8 11.42 2.23 0.51
N GLN A 9 12.15 2.30 1.63
CA GLN A 9 12.30 1.17 2.55
C GLN A 9 10.96 0.78 3.19
N SER A 10 10.20 1.76 3.67
CA SER A 10 8.90 1.51 4.27
C SER A 10 7.87 1.01 3.24
N LEU A 11 7.90 1.52 2.00
CA LEU A 11 7.11 0.98 0.89
C LEU A 11 7.47 -0.47 0.58
N HIS A 12 8.76 -0.78 0.53
CA HIS A 12 9.22 -2.13 0.27
C HIS A 12 8.79 -3.09 1.39
N ALA A 13 8.89 -2.65 2.65
CA ALA A 13 8.43 -3.41 3.81
C ALA A 13 6.90 -3.61 3.81
N LEU A 14 6.12 -2.59 3.44
CA LEU A 14 4.67 -2.67 3.28
C LEU A 14 4.28 -3.71 2.21
N ARG A 15 4.92 -3.66 1.04
CA ARG A 15 4.66 -4.61 -0.06
C ARG A 15 4.97 -6.04 0.35
N LYS A 16 6.09 -6.25 1.04
CA LYS A 16 6.48 -7.56 1.55
C LYS A 16 5.50 -8.08 2.60
N ALA A 17 5.05 -7.22 3.51
CA ALA A 17 4.04 -7.59 4.51
C ALA A 17 2.69 -7.94 3.87
N LEU A 18 2.24 -7.14 2.87
CA LEU A 18 1.05 -7.46 2.07
C LEU A 18 1.21 -8.82 1.38
N GLU A 19 2.34 -9.05 0.72
CA GLU A 19 2.65 -10.30 0.03
C GLU A 19 2.59 -11.51 0.97
N GLN A 20 3.14 -11.39 2.18
CA GLN A 20 3.08 -12.45 3.18
C GLN A 20 1.66 -12.72 3.70
N ARG A 21 0.86 -11.66 3.86
CA ARG A 21 -0.51 -11.76 4.42
C ARG A 21 -1.51 -12.34 3.43
N ILE A 22 -1.46 -11.93 2.16
CA ILE A 22 -2.42 -12.36 1.13
C ILE A 22 -1.87 -13.50 0.24
N GLY A 23 -0.56 -13.72 0.31
CA GLY A 23 0.20 -14.66 -0.50
C GLY A 23 0.68 -14.07 -1.82
N ALA A 24 1.92 -14.41 -2.21
CA ALA A 24 2.58 -13.95 -3.43
C ALA A 24 1.75 -14.09 -4.72
N ARG A 25 0.93 -15.15 -4.81
CA ARG A 25 0.04 -15.37 -5.97
C ARG A 25 -1.05 -14.30 -6.07
N ARG A 26 -1.76 -14.02 -4.97
CA ARG A 26 -2.80 -12.99 -4.94
C ARG A 26 -2.18 -11.59 -5.06
N TYR A 27 -1.05 -11.38 -4.41
CA TYR A 27 -0.31 -10.13 -4.53
C TYR A 27 0.07 -9.81 -5.97
N LYS A 28 0.66 -10.76 -6.72
CA LYS A 28 0.93 -10.54 -8.14
C LYS A 28 -0.33 -10.29 -8.97
N GLN A 29 -1.41 -11.02 -8.70
CA GLN A 29 -2.65 -10.90 -9.46
C GLN A 29 -3.33 -9.53 -9.27
N TRP A 30 -3.34 -9.00 -8.04
CA TRP A 30 -4.06 -7.78 -7.70
C TRP A 30 -3.13 -6.55 -7.63
N PHE A 31 -1.93 -6.70 -7.07
CA PHE A 31 -1.01 -5.59 -6.82
C PHE A 31 0.21 -5.58 -7.74
N GLY A 32 0.51 -6.67 -8.46
CA GLY A 32 1.73 -6.80 -9.25
C GLY A 32 1.83 -5.79 -10.41
N THR A 33 0.83 -5.76 -11.28
CA THR A 33 0.79 -4.84 -12.44
C THR A 33 -0.31 -3.79 -12.30
N ALA A 34 -1.32 -4.07 -11.49
CA ALA A 34 -2.53 -3.27 -11.39
C ALA A 34 -2.52 -2.30 -10.20
N ALA A 35 -1.52 -2.33 -9.30
CA ALA A 35 -1.40 -1.37 -8.21
C ALA A 35 0.01 -0.77 -8.14
N ARG A 36 0.06 0.52 -7.84
CA ARG A 36 1.26 1.31 -7.59
C ARG A 36 1.16 1.92 -6.20
N PHE A 37 2.28 1.89 -5.49
CA PHE A 37 2.39 2.51 -4.17
C PHE A 37 3.44 3.60 -4.25
N ALA A 38 3.06 4.80 -3.82
CA ALA A 38 3.93 5.95 -3.71
C ALA A 38 3.67 6.66 -2.37
N ILE A 39 4.65 7.39 -1.86
CA ILE A 39 4.47 8.23 -0.67
C ILE A 39 4.56 9.68 -1.13
N GLU A 40 3.52 10.44 -0.82
CA GLU A 40 3.42 11.85 -1.14
C GLU A 40 3.30 12.62 0.18
N GLY A 41 4.45 13.09 0.69
CA GLY A 41 4.51 13.82 1.95
C GLY A 41 4.09 12.95 3.14
N ASP A 42 2.87 13.19 3.65
CA ASP A 42 2.30 12.50 4.81
C ASP A 42 1.16 11.53 4.42
N ALA A 43 1.12 11.14 3.14
CA ALA A 43 0.12 10.22 2.62
C ALA A 43 0.75 9.04 1.86
N LEU A 44 0.26 7.84 2.13
CA LEU A 44 0.50 6.68 1.28
C LEU A 44 -0.52 6.70 0.15
N LEU A 45 -0.03 6.88 -1.06
CA LEU A 45 -0.81 6.81 -2.28
C LEU A 45 -0.80 5.39 -2.84
N VAL A 46 -1.99 4.80 -2.96
CA VAL A 46 -2.21 3.51 -3.62
C VAL A 46 -2.99 3.77 -4.90
N GLU A 47 -2.28 3.78 -6.03
CA GLU A 47 -2.86 3.96 -7.35
C GLU A 47 -3.23 2.60 -7.92
N VAL A 48 -4.50 2.39 -8.25
CA VAL A 48 -4.97 1.12 -8.81
C VAL A 48 -5.47 1.37 -10.22
N GLY A 49 -4.97 0.61 -11.19
CA GLY A 49 -5.33 0.78 -12.61
C GLY A 49 -6.78 0.40 -12.95
N SER A 50 -7.58 -0.03 -11.98
CA SER A 50 -8.99 -0.37 -12.17
C SER A 50 -9.83 0.03 -10.95
N PRO A 51 -10.91 0.81 -11.13
CA PRO A 51 -11.78 1.26 -10.03
C PRO A 51 -12.52 0.10 -9.35
N TYR A 52 -12.78 -0.99 -10.07
CA TYR A 52 -13.35 -2.20 -9.48
C TYR A 52 -12.39 -2.85 -8.48
N LEU A 53 -11.11 -2.89 -8.84
CA LEU A 53 -10.07 -3.43 -8.00
C LEU A 53 -9.81 -2.54 -6.78
N LEU A 54 -9.84 -1.21 -6.97
CA LEU A 54 -9.75 -0.23 -5.89
C LEU A 54 -10.82 -0.50 -4.82
N ASN A 55 -12.09 -0.56 -5.21
CA ASN A 55 -13.20 -0.81 -4.29
C ASN A 55 -13.11 -2.20 -3.62
N TRP A 56 -12.59 -3.21 -4.33
CA TRP A 56 -12.37 -4.53 -3.74
C TRP A 56 -11.23 -4.53 -2.72
N ILE A 57 -10.11 -3.87 -3.02
CA ILE A 57 -8.98 -3.70 -2.10
C ILE A 57 -9.39 -2.85 -0.91
N GLU A 58 -10.10 -1.75 -1.09
CA GLU A 58 -10.63 -0.96 0.02
C GLU A 58 -11.59 -1.77 0.88
N ARG A 59 -12.52 -2.53 0.30
CA ARG A 59 -13.45 -3.31 1.14
C ARG A 59 -12.79 -4.49 1.84
N HIS A 60 -11.91 -5.21 1.16
CA HIS A 60 -11.35 -6.47 1.65
C HIS A 60 -10.02 -6.29 2.39
N TYR A 61 -9.23 -5.30 1.99
CA TYR A 61 -7.90 -5.03 2.51
C TYR A 61 -7.76 -3.66 3.18
N SER A 62 -8.78 -2.80 3.29
CA SER A 62 -8.63 -1.53 4.04
C SER A 62 -8.16 -1.74 5.47
N GLY A 63 -8.71 -2.74 6.17
CA GLY A 63 -8.28 -3.07 7.54
C GLY A 63 -6.79 -3.41 7.58
N LEU A 64 -6.37 -4.35 6.73
CA LEU A 64 -4.98 -4.77 6.61
C LEU A 64 -4.04 -3.63 6.19
N LEU A 65 -4.42 -2.85 5.18
CA LEU A 65 -3.64 -1.71 4.70
C LEU A 65 -3.51 -0.63 5.78
N LYS A 66 -4.57 -0.39 6.55
CA LYS A 66 -4.55 0.57 7.65
C LYS A 66 -3.65 0.10 8.78
N GLU A 67 -3.74 -1.18 9.19
CA GLU A 67 -2.84 -1.77 10.17
C GLU A 67 -1.38 -1.65 9.71
N LEU A 68 -1.08 -2.09 8.48
CA LEU A 68 0.27 -2.02 7.93
C LEU A 68 0.76 -0.57 7.76
N CYS A 69 -0.11 0.38 7.42
CA CYS A 69 0.23 1.81 7.39
C CYS A 69 0.67 2.29 8.77
N VAL A 70 -0.13 1.98 9.79
CA VAL A 70 0.17 2.39 11.17
C VAL A 70 1.45 1.72 11.68
N GLU A 71 1.68 0.45 11.36
CA GLU A 71 2.89 -0.28 11.74
C GLU A 71 4.16 0.32 11.09
N GLN A 72 4.11 0.64 9.79
CA GLN A 72 5.31 1.04 9.04
C GLN A 72 5.58 2.55 9.04
N PHE A 73 4.53 3.37 9.15
CA PHE A 73 4.61 4.82 9.02
C PHE A 73 4.06 5.55 10.25
N GLY A 74 3.35 4.86 11.13
CA GLY A 74 2.70 5.44 12.29
C GLY A 74 1.27 5.92 12.00
N PRO A 75 0.53 6.32 13.05
CA PRO A 75 -0.88 6.70 12.96
C PRO A 75 -1.14 8.04 12.27
N ALA A 76 -0.09 8.81 11.98
CA ALA A 76 -0.21 10.11 11.30
C ALA A 76 -0.42 9.96 9.79
N LEU A 77 0.08 8.87 9.18
CA LEU A 77 0.10 8.74 7.74
C LEU A 77 -1.31 8.47 7.18
N ARG A 78 -1.73 9.28 6.21
CA ARG A 78 -3.04 9.11 5.56
C ARG A 78 -2.96 8.10 4.42
N LEU A 79 -3.80 7.08 4.44
CA LEU A 79 -3.97 6.19 3.30
C LEU A 79 -4.90 6.84 2.27
N THR A 80 -4.41 7.04 1.05
CA THR A 80 -5.18 7.55 -0.09
C THR A 80 -5.19 6.53 -1.21
N CYS A 81 -6.36 6.05 -1.57
CA CYS A 81 -6.56 5.08 -2.65
C CYS A 81 -7.15 5.84 -3.86
N ARG A 82 -6.53 5.77 -5.04
CA ARG A 82 -7.03 6.44 -6.26
C ARG A 82 -6.95 5.58 -7.51
#